data_AF-A0A563EVJ5-F1
#
_entry.id   AF-A0A563EVJ5-F1
#
_cell.length_a   1.000
_cell.length_b   1.000
_cell.length_c   1.000
_cell.angle_alpha   90.00
_cell.angle_beta   90.00
_cell.angle_gamma   90.00
#
_symmetry.space_group_name_H-M   'P 1'
#
loop_
_entity.id
_entity.type
_entity.pdbx_description
1 polymer ?
#
loop_
_entity_poly.entity_id
_entity_poly.type
_entity_poly.pdbx_seq_one_letter_code
_entity_poly.pdbx_strand_id
1 'polypeptide(L)'
;MSTGAITFHDVTRPTFEAVQKRLLTDLGGELVNGSDTELRCFGAHGALRYDEKTRSASLDIRYLPSVLSRATVVSWLHDALTGELVRDPREGGLYWDVLEVRVHNKTTMPLNVTSVPNLDHGIYLDYPAGAPEDSYTQVFRVSSVSGAEIGPQGSVGFGLADGTGLTVNFDMQFAVGQTSTLTATTTGPRNAAYDLDAIGSHSAWHGQGTTWTVLLVLDPTPGNTFAEHSYTR
;
A
#
# COMPACT_ATOMS: atom_id res chain seq x y z
N MET A 1 -19.41 -18.46 20.11
CA MET A 1 -18.58 -18.01 18.96
C MET A 1 -17.14 -18.08 19.42
N SER A 2 -16.29 -18.88 18.78
CA SER A 2 -14.93 -19.16 19.26
C SER A 2 -14.01 -17.95 19.06
N THR A 3 -13.79 -17.22 20.16
CA THR A 3 -12.76 -16.18 20.33
C THR A 3 -11.39 -16.85 20.37
N GLY A 4 -10.75 -17.01 19.21
CA GLY A 4 -9.44 -17.64 19.09
C GLY A 4 -8.33 -16.59 19.08
N ALA A 5 -7.47 -16.60 20.09
CA ALA A 5 -6.14 -16.00 19.97
C ALA A 5 -5.35 -16.82 18.94
N ILE A 6 -4.63 -16.14 18.05
CA ILE A 6 -3.73 -16.80 17.10
C ILE A 6 -2.35 -16.78 17.72
N THR A 7 -1.81 -17.97 17.98
CA THR A 7 -0.47 -18.13 18.56
C THR A 7 0.48 -18.64 17.50
N PHE A 8 1.64 -18.01 17.45
CA PHE A 8 2.74 -18.36 16.60
C PHE A 8 3.94 -18.70 17.47
N HIS A 9 4.71 -19.71 17.08
CA HIS A 9 5.88 -20.18 17.80
C HIS A 9 7.16 -19.80 17.03
N ASP A 10 8.31 -19.96 17.66
CA ASP A 10 9.65 -19.67 17.12
C ASP A 10 9.93 -18.21 16.72
N VAL A 11 9.11 -17.28 17.20
CA VAL A 11 9.21 -15.85 16.96
C VAL A 11 10.44 -15.27 17.65
N THR A 12 11.30 -14.58 16.90
CA THR A 12 12.42 -13.84 17.50
C THR A 12 11.94 -12.49 18.05
N ARG A 13 12.59 -12.01 19.11
CA ARG A 13 12.27 -10.70 19.69
C ARG A 13 12.39 -9.54 18.69
N PRO A 14 13.43 -9.44 17.84
CA PRO A 14 13.50 -8.40 16.80
C PRO A 14 12.33 -8.46 15.81
N THR A 15 11.93 -9.66 15.39
CA THR A 15 10.77 -9.86 14.51
C THR A 15 9.49 -9.33 15.16
N PHE A 16 9.30 -9.64 16.44
CA PHE A 16 8.14 -9.17 17.20
C PHE A 16 8.11 -7.64 17.33
N GLU A 17 9.25 -7.03 17.68
CA GLU A 17 9.38 -5.57 17.83
C GLU A 17 9.12 -4.83 16.51
N ALA A 18 9.52 -5.40 15.36
CA ALA A 18 9.24 -4.84 14.04
C ALA A 18 7.75 -4.82 13.70
N VAL A 19 7.05 -5.94 13.94
CA VAL A 19 5.59 -6.03 13.76
C VAL A 19 4.87 -5.07 14.69
N GLN A 20 5.27 -5.05 15.96
CA GLN A 20 4.74 -4.16 16.97
C GLN A 20 4.87 -2.69 16.55
N LYS A 21 6.06 -2.26 16.10
CA LYS A 21 6.29 -0.88 15.65
C LYS A 21 5.40 -0.48 14.48
N ARG A 22 5.22 -1.37 13.51
CA ARG A 22 4.35 -1.15 12.35
C ARG A 22 2.89 -1.01 12.77
N LEU A 23 2.42 -1.92 13.62
CA LEU A 23 1.07 -1.88 14.17
C LEU A 23 0.81 -0.60 15.00
N LEU A 24 1.79 -0.13 15.78
CA LEU A 24 1.69 1.12 16.52
C LEU A 24 1.58 2.33 15.59
N THR A 25 2.35 2.33 14.50
CA THR A 25 2.41 3.43 13.53
C THR A 25 1.12 3.51 12.71
N ASP A 26 0.65 2.36 12.23
CA ASP A 26 -0.49 2.29 11.32
C ASP A 26 -1.85 2.39 12.05
N LEU A 27 -1.90 2.06 13.35
CA LEU A 27 -3.16 1.97 14.11
C LEU A 27 -3.22 2.84 15.36
N GLY A 28 -2.20 3.67 15.61
CA GLY A 28 -2.19 4.60 16.75
C GLY A 28 -2.26 3.89 18.11
N GLY A 29 -1.70 2.69 18.21
CA GLY A 29 -1.69 1.90 19.45
C GLY A 29 -0.74 2.48 20.50
N GLU A 30 -0.90 2.02 21.75
CA GLU A 30 0.02 2.32 22.84
C GLU A 30 0.76 1.06 23.30
N LEU A 31 2.03 1.24 23.67
CA LEU A 31 2.85 0.22 24.31
C LEU A 31 2.45 0.12 25.78
N VAL A 32 1.94 -1.04 26.17
CA VAL A 32 1.76 -1.36 27.58
C VAL A 32 2.88 -2.34 27.94
N ASN A 33 3.91 -1.85 28.62
CA ASN A 33 4.95 -2.74 29.13
C ASN A 33 4.30 -3.72 30.13
N GLY A 34 4.33 -5.01 29.79
CA GLY A 34 4.02 -6.09 30.73
C GLY A 34 5.23 -6.39 31.61
N SER A 35 5.20 -7.55 32.28
CA SER A 35 6.40 -8.06 32.96
C SER A 35 7.57 -8.23 31.98
N ASP A 36 8.80 -8.36 32.47
CA ASP A 36 10.03 -8.48 31.65
C ASP A 36 9.97 -9.53 30.52
N THR A 37 9.06 -10.51 30.61
CA THR A 37 8.84 -11.57 29.63
C THR A 37 7.63 -11.36 28.71
N GLU A 38 6.82 -10.31 28.90
CA GLU A 38 5.60 -10.05 28.14
C GLU A 38 5.54 -8.60 27.61
N LEU A 39 5.65 -8.44 26.29
CA LEU A 39 5.37 -7.16 25.62
C LEU A 39 3.91 -7.14 25.15
N ARG A 40 3.16 -6.08 25.46
CA ARG A 40 1.77 -5.91 25.01
C ARG A 40 1.64 -4.68 24.12
N CYS A 41 1.12 -4.89 22.92
CA CYS A 41 0.66 -3.80 22.05
C CYS A 41 -0.87 -3.87 22.00
N PHE A 42 -1.51 -2.70 22.04
CA PHE A 42 -2.97 -2.47 22.10
C PHE A 42 -3.56 -2.52 23.52
N GLY A 43 -4.31 -1.46 23.85
CA GLY A 43 -5.11 -1.32 25.07
C GLY A 43 -6.40 -2.16 25.02
N ALA A 44 -7.55 -1.61 25.42
CA ALA A 44 -8.82 -2.36 25.57
C ALA A 44 -9.35 -3.06 24.29
N HIS A 45 -8.71 -2.87 23.13
CA HIS A 45 -9.20 -3.24 21.80
C HIS A 45 -8.40 -4.34 21.07
N GLY A 46 -7.51 -5.04 21.76
CA GLY A 46 -6.73 -6.13 21.20
C GLY A 46 -5.47 -6.31 22.02
N ALA A 47 -4.79 -7.44 21.91
CA ALA A 47 -3.49 -7.58 22.56
C ALA A 47 -2.58 -8.43 21.69
N LEU A 48 -1.49 -7.84 21.20
CA LEU A 48 -0.37 -8.60 20.68
C LEU A 48 0.59 -8.85 21.84
N ARG A 49 0.85 -10.12 22.16
CA ARG A 49 1.69 -10.57 23.28
C ARG A 49 2.90 -11.33 22.75
N TYR A 50 4.08 -11.10 23.32
CA TYR A 50 5.26 -11.92 23.11
C TYR A 50 5.68 -12.58 24.41
N ASP A 51 5.97 -13.88 24.39
CA ASP A 51 6.64 -14.59 25.47
C ASP A 51 8.05 -15.00 24.99
N GLU A 52 9.06 -14.35 25.55
CA GLU A 52 10.47 -14.58 25.20
C GLU A 52 10.96 -15.97 25.61
N LYS A 53 10.41 -16.56 26.69
CA LYS A 53 10.82 -17.89 27.17
C LYS A 53 10.38 -18.99 26.23
N THR A 54 9.18 -18.85 25.67
CA THR A 54 8.61 -19.83 24.74
C THR A 54 8.76 -19.40 23.28
N ARG A 55 9.42 -18.26 23.03
CA ARG A 55 9.55 -17.63 21.69
C ARG A 55 8.21 -17.59 20.96
N SER A 56 7.14 -17.27 21.68
CA SER A 56 5.78 -17.37 21.14
C SER A 56 5.12 -16.00 21.10
N ALA A 57 4.50 -15.64 19.97
CA ALA A 57 3.71 -14.43 19.82
C ALA A 57 2.22 -14.79 19.71
N SER A 58 1.38 -14.14 20.49
CA SER A 58 -0.07 -14.36 20.50
C SER A 58 -0.81 -13.09 20.15
N LEU A 59 -1.68 -13.13 19.14
CA LEU A 59 -2.60 -12.05 18.82
C LEU A 59 -4.00 -12.39 19.32
N ASP A 60 -4.53 -11.52 20.20
CA ASP A 60 -5.91 -11.54 20.63
C ASP A 60 -6.75 -10.57 19.79
N ILE A 61 -7.57 -11.12 18.90
CA ILE A 61 -8.28 -10.41 17.81
C ILE A 61 -9.63 -9.85 18.27
N ARG A 62 -9.94 -9.92 19.57
CA ARG A 62 -11.29 -9.67 20.10
C ARG A 62 -11.91 -8.31 19.71
N TYR A 63 -11.12 -7.31 19.31
CA TYR A 63 -11.63 -5.97 19.01
C TYR A 63 -10.80 -5.21 17.96
N LEU A 64 -10.33 -5.87 16.89
CA LEU A 64 -9.74 -5.14 15.77
C LEU A 64 -10.71 -4.03 15.30
N PRO A 65 -10.23 -2.78 15.11
CA PRO A 65 -11.09 -1.72 14.59
C PRO A 65 -11.63 -2.18 13.23
N SER A 66 -12.90 -1.86 12.93
CA SER A 66 -13.63 -2.35 11.73
C SER A 66 -12.95 -2.02 10.40
N VAL A 67 -11.96 -1.14 10.42
CA VAL A 67 -11.08 -0.77 9.31
C VAL A 67 -10.01 -1.81 8.98
N LEU A 68 -9.77 -2.82 9.82
CA LEU A 68 -8.84 -3.91 9.53
C LEU A 68 -9.52 -5.27 9.56
N SER A 69 -9.46 -5.97 8.43
CA SER A 69 -9.92 -7.35 8.35
C SER A 69 -8.98 -8.27 9.14
N ARG A 70 -9.55 -9.29 9.80
CA ARG A 70 -8.79 -10.35 10.48
C ARG A 70 -7.75 -10.97 9.54
N ALA A 71 -8.07 -11.15 8.26
CA ALA A 71 -7.18 -11.72 7.26
C ALA A 71 -5.92 -10.87 7.03
N THR A 72 -6.06 -9.54 7.02
CA THR A 72 -4.94 -8.60 6.87
C THR A 72 -3.93 -8.73 8.01
N VAL A 73 -4.42 -8.77 9.25
CA VAL A 73 -3.55 -8.87 10.43
C VAL A 73 -2.93 -10.26 10.56
N VAL A 74 -3.67 -11.32 10.20
CA VAL A 74 -3.11 -12.68 10.12
C VAL A 74 -2.03 -12.78 9.06
N SER A 75 -2.22 -12.16 7.89
CA SER A 75 -1.20 -12.11 6.83
C SER A 75 0.07 -11.43 7.33
N TRP A 76 -0.04 -10.23 7.92
CA TRP A 76 1.13 -9.51 8.43
C TRP A 76 1.91 -10.28 9.49
N LEU A 77 1.21 -11.03 10.34
CA LEU A 77 1.84 -11.90 11.34
C LEU A 77 2.41 -13.17 10.70
N HIS A 78 1.73 -13.79 9.76
CA HIS A 78 2.25 -14.95 9.04
C HIS A 78 3.54 -14.59 8.29
N ASP A 79 3.53 -13.46 7.58
CA ASP A 79 4.68 -12.90 6.86
C ASP A 79 5.82 -12.59 7.84
N ALA A 80 5.55 -11.97 8.99
CA ALA A 80 6.62 -11.72 9.94
C ALA A 80 7.24 -13.01 10.54
N LEU A 81 6.49 -14.11 10.65
CA LEU A 81 6.82 -15.21 11.56
C LEU A 81 7.38 -16.47 10.88
N THR A 82 7.09 -16.71 9.61
CA THR A 82 7.69 -17.82 8.84
C THR A 82 9.14 -17.54 8.44
N GLY A 83 9.67 -16.35 8.72
CA GLY A 83 10.88 -15.88 8.05
C GLY A 83 10.67 -15.65 6.55
N GLU A 84 9.45 -15.85 6.03
CA GLU A 84 8.92 -15.08 4.91
C GLU A 84 8.47 -13.70 5.40
N LEU A 85 9.36 -13.01 6.15
CA LEU A 85 9.80 -11.75 5.58
C LEU A 85 10.17 -12.17 4.18
N VAL A 86 9.23 -12.03 3.22
CA VAL A 86 9.44 -12.21 1.78
C VAL A 86 10.88 -11.95 1.64
N ARG A 87 11.68 -12.98 1.36
CA ARG A 87 13.14 -12.89 1.25
C ARG A 87 13.37 -11.53 0.66
N ASP A 88 13.77 -10.56 1.49
CA ASP A 88 13.45 -9.20 1.08
C ASP A 88 14.20 -9.07 -0.24
N PRO A 89 13.56 -8.71 -1.37
CA PRO A 89 14.36 -8.54 -2.58
C PRO A 89 15.58 -7.61 -2.32
N ARG A 90 15.56 -6.88 -1.19
CA ARG A 90 16.60 -6.07 -0.55
C ARG A 90 17.78 -6.78 0.16
N GLU A 91 17.78 -8.08 0.45
CA GLU A 91 18.98 -8.78 1.02
C GLU A 91 19.75 -9.60 -0.01
N GLY A 92 19.85 -9.06 -1.22
CA GLY A 92 20.56 -9.70 -2.32
C GLY A 92 20.72 -8.84 -3.56
N GLY A 93 20.91 -7.53 -3.37
CA GLY A 93 21.33 -6.60 -4.43
C GLY A 93 20.20 -5.87 -5.17
N LEU A 94 20.55 -4.61 -5.49
CA LEU A 94 20.05 -3.74 -6.56
C LEU A 94 18.87 -2.81 -6.20
N TYR A 95 18.98 -1.57 -6.70
CA TYR A 95 18.03 -0.48 -6.47
C TYR A 95 16.62 -0.80 -6.98
N TRP A 96 15.60 -0.48 -6.19
CA TRP A 96 14.20 -0.73 -6.53
C TRP A 96 13.35 0.47 -6.11
N ASP A 97 12.97 1.28 -7.10
CA ASP A 97 11.99 2.34 -6.90
C ASP A 97 10.59 1.75 -7.08
N VAL A 98 9.65 2.19 -6.24
CA VAL A 98 8.27 1.74 -6.24
C VAL A 98 7.37 2.94 -6.49
N LEU A 99 6.43 2.79 -7.42
CA LEU A 99 5.31 3.71 -7.57
C LEU A 99 4.05 3.06 -7.01
N GLU A 100 3.46 3.69 -6.02
CA GLU A 100 2.19 3.34 -5.43
C GLU A 100 1.13 4.37 -5.84
N VAL A 101 0.05 3.87 -6.44
CA VAL A 101 -1.07 4.70 -6.85
C VAL A 101 -2.27 4.41 -5.96
N ARG A 102 -2.79 5.47 -5.37
CA ARG A 102 -3.99 5.46 -4.54
C ARG A 102 -5.05 6.34 -5.19
N VAL A 103 -6.31 5.98 -4.99
CA VAL A 103 -7.46 6.76 -5.44
C VAL A 103 -8.34 7.08 -4.24
N HIS A 104 -8.65 8.36 -4.06
CA HIS A 104 -9.78 8.82 -3.26
C HIS A 104 -10.97 9.02 -4.20
N ASN A 105 -11.81 8.00 -4.30
CA ASN A 105 -12.99 8.02 -5.14
C ASN A 105 -14.14 8.66 -4.33
N LYS A 106 -14.34 9.97 -4.46
CA LYS A 106 -15.44 10.68 -3.79
C LYS A 106 -16.75 10.61 -4.58
N THR A 107 -16.77 9.87 -5.68
CA THR A 107 -17.98 9.72 -6.49
C THR A 107 -18.95 8.77 -5.79
N THR A 108 -20.22 8.82 -6.19
CA THR A 108 -21.27 7.92 -5.70
C THR A 108 -21.35 6.63 -6.51
N MET A 109 -20.24 6.24 -7.16
CA MET A 109 -20.17 5.07 -8.02
C MET A 109 -18.81 4.38 -7.85
N PRO A 110 -18.75 3.04 -7.90
CA PRO A 110 -17.49 2.35 -7.88
C PRO A 110 -16.71 2.62 -9.17
N LEU A 111 -15.41 2.82 -9.03
CA LEU A 111 -14.45 2.92 -10.12
C LEU A 111 -13.91 1.50 -10.41
N ASN A 112 -14.19 0.98 -11.60
CA ASN A 112 -13.82 -0.38 -12.00
C ASN A 112 -12.65 -0.36 -12.96
N VAL A 113 -11.79 -1.38 -12.91
CA VAL A 113 -10.69 -1.54 -13.86
C VAL A 113 -11.25 -1.89 -15.24
N THR A 114 -10.84 -1.14 -16.27
CA THR A 114 -11.27 -1.35 -17.66
C THR A 114 -10.12 -1.84 -18.54
N SER A 115 -8.88 -1.48 -18.23
CA SER A 115 -7.70 -1.98 -18.95
C SER A 115 -6.47 -2.04 -18.05
N VAL A 116 -5.74 -3.16 -18.14
CA VAL A 116 -4.42 -3.35 -17.50
C VAL A 116 -3.46 -3.84 -18.59
N PRO A 117 -2.50 -3.02 -19.02
CA PRO A 117 -1.51 -3.44 -19.99
C PRO A 117 -0.42 -4.25 -19.29
N ASN A 118 0.28 -5.04 -20.09
CA ASN A 118 1.61 -5.50 -19.73
C ASN A 118 2.52 -4.27 -19.61
N LEU A 119 3.41 -4.27 -18.63
CA LEU A 119 4.42 -3.23 -18.53
C LEU A 119 5.53 -3.52 -19.54
N ASP A 120 5.99 -2.49 -20.25
CA ASP A 120 7.16 -2.61 -21.14
C ASP A 120 8.43 -2.92 -20.33
N HIS A 121 8.50 -2.35 -19.12
CA HIS A 121 9.56 -2.55 -18.14
C HIS A 121 8.98 -2.56 -16.72
N GLY A 122 9.68 -3.16 -15.76
CA GLY A 122 9.22 -3.24 -14.37
C GLY A 122 8.27 -4.42 -14.08
N ILE A 123 7.69 -4.44 -12.88
CA ILE A 123 6.73 -5.44 -12.43
C ILE A 123 5.57 -4.81 -11.66
N TYR A 124 4.38 -5.40 -11.74
CA TYR A 124 3.31 -5.14 -10.78
C TYR A 124 3.64 -5.86 -9.47
N LEU A 125 3.71 -5.11 -8.37
CA LEU A 125 3.73 -5.68 -7.02
C LEU A 125 2.30 -6.01 -6.57
N ASP A 126 1.36 -5.12 -6.88
CA ASP A 126 -0.07 -5.39 -6.78
C ASP A 126 -0.73 -5.04 -8.11
N TYR A 127 -1.53 -5.95 -8.65
CA TYR A 127 -2.28 -5.74 -9.88
C TYR A 127 -3.37 -4.68 -9.69
N PRO A 128 -3.71 -3.90 -10.74
CA PRO A 128 -4.79 -2.93 -10.68
C PRO A 128 -6.11 -3.50 -10.19
N ALA A 129 -6.67 -2.84 -9.19
CA ALA A 129 -7.97 -3.11 -8.60
C ALA A 129 -8.84 -1.85 -8.61
N GLY A 130 -10.16 -2.04 -8.62
CA GLY A 130 -11.11 -0.93 -8.57
C GLY A 130 -11.09 -0.20 -7.23
N ALA A 131 -11.69 0.98 -7.19
CA ALA A 131 -11.91 1.76 -5.97
C ALA A 131 -13.42 1.85 -5.69
N PRO A 132 -13.91 1.37 -4.53
CA PRO A 132 -15.30 1.58 -4.13
C PRO A 132 -15.69 3.07 -4.11
N GLU A 133 -16.99 3.36 -4.13
CA GLU A 133 -17.51 4.72 -3.90
C GLU A 133 -17.14 5.22 -2.49
N ASP A 134 -17.00 6.55 -2.36
CA ASP A 134 -16.59 7.27 -1.14
C ASP A 134 -15.44 6.58 -0.37
N SER A 135 -14.41 6.16 -1.09
CA SER A 135 -13.33 5.35 -0.53
C SER A 135 -11.95 5.90 -0.81
N TYR A 136 -11.03 5.57 0.09
CA TYR A 136 -9.59 5.75 -0.09
C TYR A 136 -8.95 4.37 -0.27
N THR A 137 -8.48 4.09 -1.48
CA THR A 137 -8.05 2.74 -1.86
C THR A 137 -6.71 2.78 -2.60
N GLN A 138 -5.79 1.89 -2.22
CA GLN A 138 -4.62 1.59 -3.05
C GLN A 138 -5.08 0.79 -4.27
N VAL A 139 -4.88 1.33 -5.47
CA VAL A 139 -5.37 0.69 -6.70
C VAL A 139 -4.30 -0.18 -7.36
N PHE A 140 -3.02 0.18 -7.28
CA PHE A 140 -1.92 -0.69 -7.71
C PHE A 140 -0.56 -0.21 -7.19
N ARG A 141 0.43 -1.11 -7.29
CA ARG A 141 1.85 -0.79 -7.10
C ARG A 141 2.68 -1.38 -8.22
N VAL A 142 3.64 -0.62 -8.72
CA VAL A 142 4.64 -1.07 -9.70
C VAL A 142 6.04 -0.81 -9.18
N SER A 143 6.99 -1.66 -9.57
CA SER A 143 8.39 -1.55 -9.16
C SER A 143 9.31 -1.60 -10.37
N SER A 144 10.42 -0.86 -10.30
CA SER A 144 11.53 -1.06 -11.23
C SER A 144 12.15 -2.45 -11.04
N VAL A 145 12.64 -3.03 -12.14
CA VAL A 145 13.47 -4.25 -12.06
C VAL A 145 14.92 -3.83 -12.14
N SER A 146 15.62 -4.17 -11.09
CA SER A 146 16.92 -3.64 -10.74
C SER A 146 18.06 -4.12 -11.67
N GLY A 147 17.88 -5.28 -12.30
CA GLY A 147 18.80 -5.81 -13.32
C GLY A 147 18.69 -5.15 -14.70
N ALA A 148 17.65 -4.35 -14.95
CA ALA A 148 17.43 -3.67 -16.23
C ALA A 148 17.76 -2.18 -16.19
N GLU A 149 17.95 -1.59 -15.01
CA GLU A 149 18.16 -0.14 -14.82
C GLU A 149 17.09 0.73 -15.52
N ILE A 150 15.86 0.22 -15.60
CA ILE A 150 14.71 0.89 -16.21
C ILE A 150 13.52 0.78 -15.24
N GLY A 151 12.81 1.89 -15.04
CA GLY A 151 11.60 1.90 -14.22
C GLY A 151 10.34 1.55 -15.01
N PRO A 152 9.24 1.24 -14.31
CA PRO A 152 8.00 0.83 -14.94
C PRO A 152 7.35 1.96 -15.74
N GLN A 153 6.86 1.58 -16.91
CA GLN A 153 6.11 2.44 -17.82
C GLN A 153 4.81 1.73 -18.20
N GLY A 154 3.70 2.46 -18.18
CA GLY A 154 2.40 1.86 -18.47
C GLY A 154 1.22 2.81 -18.33
N SER A 155 0.03 2.27 -18.62
CA SER A 155 -1.22 3.01 -18.58
C SER A 155 -2.36 2.13 -18.05
N VAL A 156 -2.91 2.44 -16.88
CA VAL A 156 -4.05 1.70 -16.31
C VAL A 156 -5.34 2.48 -16.58
N GLY A 157 -6.35 1.78 -17.08
CA GLY A 157 -7.67 2.34 -17.35
C GLY A 157 -8.68 1.92 -16.30
N PHE A 158 -9.51 2.88 -15.92
CA PHE A 158 -10.66 2.69 -15.05
C PHE A 158 -11.93 3.30 -15.66
N GLY A 159 -13.10 2.90 -15.16
CA GLY A 159 -14.40 3.39 -15.61
C GLY A 159 -15.45 3.44 -14.50
N LEU A 160 -16.26 4.49 -14.54
CA LEU A 160 -17.47 4.64 -13.75
C LEU A 160 -18.68 4.12 -14.54
N ALA A 161 -19.76 3.80 -13.82
CA ALA A 161 -21.00 3.29 -14.42
C ALA A 161 -21.71 4.31 -15.33
N ASP A 162 -21.41 5.60 -15.19
CA ASP A 162 -21.97 6.68 -16.01
C ASP A 162 -21.27 6.86 -17.36
N GLY A 163 -20.26 6.03 -17.66
CA GLY A 163 -19.47 6.06 -18.89
C GLY A 163 -18.23 6.95 -18.82
N THR A 164 -17.96 7.60 -17.69
CA THR A 164 -16.72 8.36 -17.49
C THR A 164 -15.55 7.40 -17.28
N GLY A 165 -14.50 7.55 -18.07
CA GLY A 165 -13.24 6.82 -17.91
C GLY A 165 -12.20 7.63 -17.14
N LEU A 166 -11.31 6.96 -16.42
CA LEU A 166 -10.08 7.54 -15.85
C LEU A 166 -8.89 6.74 -16.37
N THR A 167 -7.97 7.40 -17.07
CA THR A 167 -6.73 6.78 -17.55
C THR A 167 -5.57 7.32 -16.73
N VAL A 168 -4.76 6.43 -16.15
CA VAL A 168 -3.56 6.76 -15.37
C VAL A 168 -2.33 6.28 -16.14
N ASN A 169 -1.56 7.19 -16.73
CA ASN A 169 -0.28 6.88 -17.34
C ASN A 169 0.84 7.17 -16.36
N PHE A 170 1.84 6.31 -16.33
CA PHE A 170 3.03 6.49 -15.50
C PHE A 170 4.26 6.12 -16.29
N ASP A 171 5.31 6.90 -16.06
CA ASP A 171 6.65 6.67 -16.55
C ASP A 171 7.61 6.95 -15.41
N MET A 172 8.12 5.88 -14.80
CA MET A 172 9.13 5.96 -13.76
C MET A 172 10.51 5.79 -14.35
N GLN A 173 11.35 6.81 -14.16
CA GLN A 173 12.73 6.83 -14.61
C GLN A 173 13.63 6.22 -13.53
N PHE A 174 14.60 5.41 -13.96
CA PHE A 174 15.53 4.76 -13.04
C PHE A 174 16.73 5.65 -12.68
N ALA A 175 17.23 6.46 -13.60
CA ALA A 175 18.47 7.20 -13.36
C ALA A 175 18.26 8.41 -12.44
N VAL A 176 19.25 8.67 -11.58
CA VAL A 176 19.29 9.87 -10.72
C VAL A 176 19.29 11.13 -11.59
N GLY A 177 18.51 12.14 -11.19
CA GLY A 177 18.35 13.39 -11.92
C GLY A 177 17.37 13.32 -13.10
N GLN A 178 16.79 12.15 -13.39
CA GLN A 178 15.68 12.04 -14.34
C GLN A 178 14.33 12.26 -13.64
N THR A 179 13.41 12.85 -14.38
CA THR A 179 12.05 13.11 -13.91
C THR A 179 11.13 11.98 -14.32
N SER A 180 10.50 11.37 -13.33
CA SER A 180 9.38 10.46 -13.52
C SER A 180 8.08 11.25 -13.53
N THR A 181 7.09 10.76 -14.26
CA THR A 181 5.80 11.42 -14.41
C THR A 181 4.66 10.44 -14.18
N LEU A 182 3.58 10.93 -13.56
CA LEU A 182 2.28 10.29 -13.55
C LEU A 182 1.27 11.31 -14.05
N THR A 183 0.53 10.95 -15.09
CA THR A 183 -0.60 11.73 -15.60
C THR A 183 -1.87 10.94 -15.41
N ALA A 184 -2.95 11.63 -15.05
CA ALA A 184 -4.26 11.06 -14.93
C ALA A 184 -5.26 11.93 -15.70
N THR A 185 -6.13 11.31 -16.49
CA THR A 185 -7.08 12.03 -17.36
C THR A 185 -8.46 11.40 -17.28
N THR A 186 -9.50 12.22 -17.08
CA THR A 186 -10.89 11.78 -17.20
C THR A 186 -11.41 11.96 -18.63
N THR A 187 -12.09 10.94 -19.16
CA THR A 187 -12.62 10.90 -20.54
C THR A 187 -14.07 10.43 -20.56
N GLY A 188 -14.75 10.56 -21.70
CA GLY A 188 -16.13 10.12 -21.87
C GLY A 188 -17.16 11.24 -21.74
N PRO A 189 -18.46 10.91 -21.82
CA PRO A 189 -19.54 11.88 -22.02
C PRO A 189 -19.82 12.78 -20.81
N ARG A 190 -19.35 12.40 -19.62
CA ARG A 190 -19.58 13.12 -18.36
C ARG A 190 -18.30 13.56 -17.65
N ASN A 191 -17.14 13.48 -18.30
CA ASN A 191 -15.86 13.81 -17.67
C ASN A 191 -15.81 15.23 -17.09
N ALA A 192 -16.45 16.21 -17.74
CA ALA A 192 -16.53 17.59 -17.27
C ALA A 192 -17.36 17.79 -15.98
N ALA A 193 -18.04 16.74 -15.49
CA ALA A 193 -18.73 16.75 -14.21
C ALA A 193 -17.80 16.42 -13.02
N TYR A 194 -16.53 16.10 -13.30
CA TYR A 194 -15.56 15.67 -12.30
C TYR A 194 -14.35 16.60 -12.25
N ASP A 195 -13.76 16.68 -11.07
CA ASP A 195 -12.50 17.34 -10.80
C ASP A 195 -11.49 16.26 -10.41
N LEU A 196 -10.31 16.35 -10.99
CA LEU A 196 -9.22 15.42 -10.82
C LEU A 196 -8.00 16.17 -10.31
N ASP A 197 -7.46 15.70 -9.19
CA ASP A 197 -6.24 16.21 -8.59
C ASP A 197 -5.24 15.07 -8.34
N ALA A 198 -3.94 15.39 -8.34
CA ALA A 198 -2.84 14.45 -8.11
C ALA A 198 -1.89 14.99 -7.05
N ILE A 199 -1.86 14.31 -5.90
CA ILE A 199 -1.03 14.69 -4.75
C ILE A 199 0.05 13.63 -4.56
N GLY A 200 1.30 14.02 -4.74
CA GLY A 200 2.44 13.11 -4.55
C GLY A 200 3.11 13.26 -3.19
N SER A 201 3.66 12.15 -2.71
CA SER A 201 4.56 12.08 -1.56
C SER A 201 5.61 11.02 -1.83
N HIS A 202 6.69 11.04 -1.07
CA HIS A 202 7.72 10.00 -1.17
C HIS A 202 8.31 9.65 0.17
N SER A 203 8.76 8.41 0.28
CA SER A 203 9.57 7.94 1.38
C SER A 203 10.83 7.28 0.82
N ALA A 204 11.98 7.88 1.14
CA ALA A 204 13.27 7.32 0.77
C ALA A 204 13.62 6.19 1.75
N TRP A 205 14.04 5.04 1.21
CA TRP A 205 14.54 3.92 1.99
C TRP A 205 16.07 3.96 1.98
N HIS A 206 16.67 4.16 3.15
CA HIS A 206 18.11 4.26 3.44
C HIS A 206 19.06 3.75 2.33
N GLY A 207 19.28 4.59 1.31
CA GLY A 207 20.30 4.39 0.26
C GLY A 207 20.02 3.37 -0.85
N GLN A 208 18.83 2.75 -0.94
CA GLN A 208 18.61 1.62 -1.88
C GLN A 208 17.30 1.66 -2.70
N GLY A 209 16.42 2.64 -2.49
CA GLY A 209 15.21 2.81 -3.31
C GLY A 209 14.23 3.83 -2.71
N THR A 210 13.33 4.34 -3.52
CA THR A 210 12.30 5.30 -3.11
C THR A 210 10.91 4.74 -3.40
N THR A 211 10.01 4.83 -2.43
CA THR A 211 8.57 4.64 -2.68
C THR A 211 7.94 5.99 -2.93
N TRP A 212 7.46 6.18 -4.15
CA TRP A 212 6.65 7.31 -4.59
C TRP A 212 5.19 6.94 -4.45
N THR A 213 4.43 7.72 -3.69
CA THR A 213 2.99 7.51 -3.53
C THR A 213 2.24 8.68 -4.13
N VAL A 214 1.41 8.40 -5.13
CA VAL A 214 0.54 9.40 -5.77
C VAL A 214 -0.91 9.10 -5.41
N LEU A 215 -1.56 10.06 -4.78
CA LEU A 215 -2.98 10.06 -4.50
C LEU A 215 -3.71 10.82 -5.60
N LEU A 216 -4.57 10.11 -6.33
CA LEU A 216 -5.53 10.70 -7.26
C LEU A 216 -6.84 10.97 -6.52
N VAL A 217 -7.34 12.19 -6.57
CA VAL A 217 -8.64 12.56 -5.99
C VAL A 217 -9.63 12.76 -7.12
N LEU A 218 -10.68 11.96 -7.15
CA LEU A 218 -11.76 12.08 -8.14
C LEU A 218 -13.03 12.58 -7.44
N ASP A 219 -13.38 13.84 -7.69
CA ASP A 219 -14.48 14.57 -7.03
C ASP A 219 -15.64 14.81 -8.01
N PRO A 220 -16.93 14.53 -7.66
CA PRO A 220 -18.09 14.79 -8.51
C PRO A 220 -18.47 16.29 -8.56
N THR A 221 -17.49 17.16 -8.79
CA THR A 221 -17.66 18.59 -9.03
C THR A 221 -17.01 18.98 -10.35
N PRO A 222 -17.61 19.85 -11.17
CA PRO A 222 -16.95 20.30 -12.39
C PRO A 222 -15.58 20.95 -12.10
N GLY A 223 -14.52 20.45 -12.75
CA GLY A 223 -13.18 20.95 -12.53
C GLY A 223 -12.17 20.49 -13.60
N ASN A 224 -10.95 20.22 -13.16
CA ASN A 224 -9.87 19.75 -14.00
C ASN A 224 -10.12 18.31 -14.42
N THR A 225 -10.06 18.03 -15.72
CA THR A 225 -10.15 16.67 -16.26
C THR A 225 -8.77 16.03 -16.43
N PHE A 226 -7.72 16.72 -16.01
CA PHE A 226 -6.33 16.30 -16.13
C PHE A 226 -5.58 16.68 -14.86
N ALA A 227 -4.79 15.74 -14.36
CA ALA A 227 -3.84 15.97 -13.27
C ALA A 227 -2.49 15.34 -13.63
N GLU A 228 -1.42 16.02 -13.24
CA GLU A 228 -0.05 15.54 -13.42
C GLU A 228 0.70 15.67 -12.10
N HIS A 229 1.51 14.66 -11.80
CA HIS A 229 2.52 14.74 -10.76
C HIS A 229 3.86 14.28 -11.32
N SER A 230 4.89 15.10 -11.09
CA SER A 230 6.25 14.85 -11.54
C SER A 230 7.19 14.81 -10.35
N TYR A 231 8.14 13.87 -10.36
CA TYR A 231 9.15 13.74 -9.32
C TYR A 231 10.53 13.46 -9.93
N THR A 232 11.56 14.06 -9.35
CA THR A 232 12.95 13.87 -9.76
C THR A 232 13.68 13.07 -8.70
N ARG A 233 14.39 12.03 -9.14
CA ARG A 233 15.25 11.21 -8.28
C ARG A 233 16.54 11.93 -7.92
#